data_AF-A0A0G2I5G8-F1
#
_entry.id   AF-A0A0G2I5G8-F1
#
_cell.length_a   1.000
_cell.length_b   1.000
_cell.length_c   1.000
_cell.angle_alpha   90.00
_cell.angle_beta   90.00
_cell.angle_gamma   90.00
#
_symmetry.space_group_name_H-M   'P 1'
#
loop_
_entity.id
_entity.type
_entity.pdbx_description
1 polymer ?
#
loop_
_entity_poly.entity_id
_entity_poly.type
_entity_poly.pdbx_seq_one_letter_code
_entity_poly.pdbx_strand_id
1 'polypeptide(L)' 'MDIEADSACITLPNQLRRHLGSIETRGPIVCTLYRSGDCSQDSTLRDIYDGDDNLFASGVGRNAESVRCQFRS' A
#
# COMPACT_ATOMS: atom_id res chain seq x y z
N MET A 1 2.45 -7.65 8.29
CA MET A 1 1.39 -8.28 7.49
C MET A 1 2.01 -8.56 6.16
N ASP A 2 1.88 -9.79 5.67
CA ASP A 2 2.41 -10.16 4.36
C ASP A 2 1.27 -10.10 3.33
N ILE A 3 1.58 -9.60 2.14
CA ILE A 3 0.63 -9.40 1.05
C ILE A 3 1.25 -10.01 -0.20
N GLU A 4 0.50 -10.88 -0.87
CA GLU A 4 0.92 -11.49 -2.13
C GLU A 4 0.77 -10.51 -3.31
N ALA A 5 1.62 -10.63 -4.32
CA ALA A 5 1.59 -9.78 -5.52
C ALA A 5 0.65 -10.35 -6.60
N ASP A 6 -0.58 -10.69 -6.22
CA ASP A 6 -1.60 -11.32 -7.06
C ASP A 6 -2.59 -10.31 -7.68
N SER A 7 -2.33 -9.01 -7.52
CA SER A 7 -3.21 -7.90 -7.92
C SER A 7 -4.53 -7.80 -7.17
N ALA A 8 -4.71 -8.54 -6.07
CA ALA A 8 -5.88 -8.39 -5.21
C ALA A 8 -5.86 -7.04 -4.47
N CYS A 9 -7.03 -6.44 -4.29
CA CYS A 9 -7.17 -5.29 -3.40
C CYS A 9 -7.31 -5.78 -1.95
N ILE A 10 -6.37 -5.38 -1.10
CA ILE A 10 -6.35 -5.75 0.31
C ILE A 10 -6.66 -4.53 1.16
N THR A 11 -7.79 -4.56 1.87
CA THR A 11 -8.09 -3.56 2.90
C THR A 11 -7.15 -3.73 4.08
N LEU A 12 -6.51 -2.65 4.51
CA LEU A 12 -5.62 -2.67 5.66
C LEU A 12 -6.41 -2.98 6.95
N PRO A 13 -5.85 -3.82 7.84
CA PRO A 13 -6.45 -4.08 9.14
C PRO A 13 -6.52 -2.79 9.96
N ASN A 14 -7.47 -2.70 10.89
CA ASN A 14 -7.75 -1.47 11.65
C ASN A 14 -6.51 -0.86 12.33
N GLN A 15 -5.54 -1.68 12.74
CA GLN A 15 -4.29 -1.23 13.37
C GLN A 15 -3.34 -0.51 12.39
N LEU A 16 -3.41 -0.84 11.10
CA LEU A 16 -2.56 -0.24 10.04
C LEU A 16 -3.31 0.80 9.22
N ARG A 17 -4.64 0.73 9.19
CA ARG A 17 -5.50 1.67 8.47
C ARG A 17 -5.26 3.08 8.99
N ARG A 18 -4.87 4.00 8.10
CA ARG A 18 -4.49 5.38 8.41
C ARG A 18 -3.35 5.51 9.44
N HIS A 19 -2.61 4.43 9.69
CA HIS A 19 -1.49 4.37 10.62
C HIS A 19 -0.33 3.54 10.04
N LEU A 20 -0.23 3.48 8.71
CA LEU A 20 0.80 2.69 8.04
C LEU A 20 2.16 3.39 8.21
N GLY A 21 3.04 2.80 9.01
CA GLY A 21 4.38 3.31 9.28
C GLY A 21 5.34 3.08 8.13
N SER A 22 5.42 1.83 7.68
CA SER A 22 6.34 1.40 6.64
C SER A 22 5.74 0.30 5.76
N ILE A 23 6.35 0.08 4.60
CA ILE A 23 6.11 -1.07 3.73
C ILE A 23 7.45 -1.50 3.11
N GLU A 24 7.65 -2.80 2.96
CA GLU A 24 8.80 -3.39 2.30
C GLU A 24 8.28 -4.31 1.20
N THR A 25 8.91 -4.30 0.02
CA THR A 25 8.59 -5.26 -1.05
C THR A 25 9.77 -6.19 -1.27
N ARG A 26 9.50 -7.43 -1.72
CA ARG A 26 10.54 -8.42 -2.01
C ARG A 26 10.47 -8.88 -3.45
N GLY A 27 11.46 -8.51 -4.25
CA GLY A 27 11.53 -8.83 -5.67
C GLY A 27 10.90 -7.75 -6.55
N PRO A 28 10.60 -8.05 -7.83
CA PRO A 28 10.09 -7.07 -8.79
C PRO A 28 8.59 -6.84 -8.56
N ILE A 29 8.21 -6.36 -7.38
CA ILE A 29 6.83 -6.07 -7.00
C ILE A 29 6.65 -4.54 -6.95
N VAL A 30 5.46 -4.07 -7.30
CA VAL A 30 5.01 -2.72 -7.00
C VAL A 30 3.75 -2.82 -6.15
N CYS A 31 3.70 -2.07 -5.06
CA CYS A 31 2.52 -1.95 -4.20
C CYS A 31 1.96 -0.54 -4.29
N THR A 32 0.72 -0.40 -4.74
CA THR A 32 0.01 0.87 -4.79
C THR A 32 -0.85 1.04 -3.55
N LEU A 33 -0.70 2.17 -2.85
CA LEU A 33 -1.49 2.54 -1.69
C LEU A 33 -2.68 3.41 -2.11
N TYR A 34 -3.83 3.20 -1.48
CA TYR A 34 -5.09 3.86 -1.81
C TYR A 34 -5.77 4.46 -0.58
N ARG A 35 -6.48 5.57 -0.77
CA ARG A 35 -7.27 6.23 0.28
C ARG A 35 -8.58 5.51 0.58
N SER A 36 -9.14 4.79 -0.39
CA SER A 36 -10.36 4.01 -0.21
C SER A 36 -10.05 2.56 0.18
N GLY A 37 -11.07 1.82 0.63
CA GLY A 37 -10.95 0.40 0.96
C GLY A 37 -11.01 -0.55 -0.24
N ASP A 38 -11.33 -0.04 -1.44
CA ASP A 38 -11.66 -0.80 -2.65
C ASP A 38 -10.65 -0.63 -3.81
N CYS A 39 -9.50 0.01 -3.56
CA CYS A 39 -8.47 0.30 -4.55
C CYS A 39 -8.97 1.02 -5.82
N SER A 40 -9.98 1.88 -5.67
CA SER A 40 -10.45 2.75 -6.74
C SER A 40 -9.32 3.64 -7.28
N GLN A 41 -9.20 3.76 -8.61
CA GLN A 41 -8.09 4.49 -9.22
C GLN A 41 -8.02 5.96 -8.78
N ASP A 42 -9.16 6.62 -8.60
CA ASP A 42 -9.24 8.01 -8.16
C ASP A 42 -8.75 8.23 -6.71
N SER A 43 -8.57 7.14 -5.95
CA SER A 43 -8.07 7.17 -4.58
C SER A 43 -6.59 6.86 -4.46
N THR A 44 -5.87 6.69 -5.58
CA THR A 44 -4.45 6.36 -5.61
C THR A 44 -3.65 7.40 -4.82
N LEU A 45 -2.87 6.94 -3.84
CA LEU A 45 -1.97 7.79 -3.06
C LEU A 45 -0.56 7.73 -3.64
N ARG A 46 -0.01 6.52 -3.81
CA ARG A 46 1.39 6.34 -4.17
C ARG A 46 1.71 4.90 -4.59
N ASP A 47 2.62 4.76 -5.54
CA ASP A 47 3.29 3.50 -5.88
C ASP A 47 4.58 3.33 -5.07
N ILE A 48 4.77 2.14 -4.50
CA ILE A 48 5.96 1.76 -3.75
C ILE A 48 6.67 0.63 -4.48
N TYR A 49 7.91 0.89 -4.89
CA TYR A 49 8.71 -0.05 -5.67
C TYR A 49 9.53 -0.95 -4.74
N ASP A 50 10.40 -0.41 -3.89
CA ASP A 50 11.35 -1.26 -3.13
C ASP A 50 11.04 -1.29 -1.62
N GLY A 51 10.73 -0.13 -1.04
CA GLY A 51 10.31 0.01 0.35
C GLY A 51 10.20 1.48 0.74
N ASP A 52 9.44 1.77 1.78
CA ASP A 52 9.35 3.12 2.36
C ASP A 52 9.11 3.00 3.87
N ASP A 53 10.07 3.48 4.66
CA ASP A 53 10.05 3.37 6.12
C ASP A 53 9.31 4.52 6.83
N ASN A 54 8.90 5.56 6.09
CA ASN A 54 8.40 6.82 6.64
C ASN A 54 7.03 7.23 6.07
N LEU A 55 6.18 6.26 5.71
CA LEU A 55 4.85 6.52 5.14
C LEU A 55 3.96 7.35 6.06
N PHE A 56 4.01 7.12 7.37
CA PHE A 56 3.21 7.89 8.31
C PHE A 56 3.63 9.37 8.39
N ALA A 57 4.93 9.64 8.32
CA ALA A 57 5.49 10.99 8.35
C ALA A 57 5.23 11.75 7.05
N SER A 58 5.23 11.06 5.90
CA SER A 58 4.91 11.65 4.59
C SER A 58 3.41 11.94 4.38
N GLY A 59 2.55 11.51 5.32
CA GLY A 59 1.10 11.67 5.23
C GLY A 59 0.40 10.62 4.36
N VAL A 60 1.13 9.85 3.55
CA VAL A 60 0.57 8.73 2.77
C VAL A 60 0.00 7.67 3.70
N GLY A 61 0.77 7.27 4.72
CA GLY A 61 0.37 6.26 5.69
C GLY A 61 -0.80 6.68 6.59
N ARG A 62 -1.03 8.00 6.74
CA ARG A 62 -2.19 8.56 7.45
C ARG A 62 -3.49 8.47 6.67
N ASN A 63 -3.39 8.27 5.35
CA ASN A 63 -4.53 8.26 4.45
C ASN A 63 -4.76 6.87 3.83
N ALA A 64 -3.77 5.97 3.89
CA ALA A 64 -3.88 4.65 3.30
C ALA A 64 -4.93 3.78 4.02
N GLU A 65 -5.86 3.22 3.25
CA GLU A 65 -6.88 2.28 3.71
C GLU A 65 -6.83 0.92 3.02
N SER A 66 -6.32 0.86 1.80
CA SER A 66 -6.07 -0.38 1.09
C SER A 66 -4.77 -0.31 0.29
N VAL A 67 -4.33 -1.49 -0.14
CA VAL A 67 -3.11 -1.67 -0.94
C VAL A 67 -3.37 -2.75 -1.99
N ARG A 68 -2.78 -2.58 -3.17
CA ARG A 68 -2.75 -3.60 -4.23
C ARG A 68 -1.32 -3.81 -4.66
N CYS A 69 -0.84 -5.05 -4.60
CA CYS A 69 0.51 -5.41 -5.00
C CYS A 69 0.50 -6.29 -6.25
N GLN A 70 1.43 -6.07 -7.16
CA GLN A 70 1.55 -6.83 -8.42
C GLN A 70 3.01 -6.92 -8.87
N PHE A 71 3.34 -7.94 -9.68
CA PHE A 71 4.66 -8.03 -10.31
C PHE A 71 4.84 -6.96 -11.37
N ARG A 72 6.05 -6.41 -11.45
CA ARG A 72 6.50 -5.52 -12.53
C ARG A 72 6.76 -6.39 -13.76
N SER A 73 6.19 -5.99 -14.90
CA SER A 73 6.42 -6.62 -16.21
C SER A 73 7.60 -6.01 -16.93
#